data_AF-A0A8J7HBY3-F1
#
_entry.id   AF-A0A8J7HBY3-F1
#
_cell.length_a   1.000
_cell.length_b   1.000
_cell.length_c   1.000
_cell.angle_alpha   90.00
_cell.angle_beta   90.00
_cell.angle_gamma   90.00
#
_symmetry.space_group_name_H-M   'P 1'
#
loop_
_entity.id
_entity.type
_entity.pdbx_description
1 polymer ?
#
loop_
_entity_poly.entity_id
_entity_poly.type
_entity_poly.pdbx_seq_one_letter_code
_entity_poly.pdbx_strand_id
1 'polypeptide(L)'
;MTTFKSRVLNAALAAVAGTFTFANSAEAAALKGDFQLVSGLTTSPFSFSLVELSKTSLTFTPQPITPIGLAHTTGSFTSFNSGNIGNIIQFSALSADNPFIDFGQLTIPGVIQPGDNTASLVDKINTFTLQSASYSIAPSGSNVSIDVALNGFFTSALGEIFKGSGNLTFQANSTTVGSVNSILNSGGSLKNMSFSGGLFATVPEPATVLGLGIVGAAMVMSSRRKIKGMTNL
;
A
#
# COMPACT_ATOMS: atom_id res chain seq x y z
N MET A 1 -19.44 51.86 58.72
CA MET A 1 -18.57 50.69 58.46
C MET A 1 -19.46 49.52 58.07
N THR A 2 -19.64 49.27 56.79
CA THR A 2 -20.52 48.22 56.25
C THR A 2 -19.67 47.15 55.59
N THR A 3 -19.60 45.99 56.23
CA THR A 3 -18.77 44.85 55.81
C THR A 3 -19.51 44.03 54.75
N PHE A 4 -18.92 43.93 53.55
CA PHE A 4 -19.34 43.03 52.47
C PHE A 4 -19.09 41.57 52.87
N LYS A 5 -20.14 40.73 52.88
CA LYS A 5 -20.00 39.26 52.88
C LYS A 5 -20.13 38.75 51.45
N SER A 6 -19.03 38.22 50.92
CA SER A 6 -18.93 37.65 49.57
C SER A 6 -19.70 36.34 49.47
N ARG A 7 -20.39 36.17 48.33
CA ARG A 7 -20.98 34.91 47.89
C ARG A 7 -19.87 34.04 47.31
N VAL A 8 -19.63 32.87 47.90
CA VAL A 8 -18.83 31.82 47.26
C VAL A 8 -19.79 31.00 46.39
N LEU A 9 -19.77 31.24 45.08
CA LEU A 9 -20.35 30.34 44.09
C LEU A 9 -19.42 29.13 43.98
N ASN A 10 -19.90 27.94 44.37
CA ASN A 10 -19.30 26.67 43.96
C ASN A 10 -19.58 26.49 42.46
N ALA A 11 -18.63 26.93 41.62
CA ALA A 11 -18.59 26.55 40.23
C ALA A 11 -18.14 25.09 40.15
N ALA A 12 -19.08 24.19 39.92
CA ALA A 12 -18.77 22.83 39.48
C ALA A 12 -18.10 22.93 38.10
N LEU A 13 -16.78 22.85 38.08
CA LEU A 13 -16.00 22.68 36.86
C LEU A 13 -16.30 21.26 36.35
N ALA A 14 -17.33 21.13 35.52
CA ALA A 14 -17.51 19.93 34.70
C ALA A 14 -16.38 19.91 33.68
N ALA A 15 -15.24 19.34 34.06
CA ALA A 15 -14.20 18.94 33.15
C ALA A 15 -14.80 17.84 32.25
N VAL A 16 -15.40 18.26 31.14
CA VAL A 16 -15.59 17.38 29.99
C VAL A 16 -14.18 16.99 29.58
N ALA A 17 -13.75 15.81 30.03
CA ALA A 17 -12.61 15.12 29.47
C ALA A 17 -12.97 14.83 28.02
N GLY A 18 -12.69 15.80 27.15
CA GLY A 18 -12.65 15.59 25.73
C GLY A 18 -11.57 14.55 25.50
N THR A 19 -11.97 13.29 25.38
CA THR A 19 -11.18 12.27 24.73
C THR A 19 -10.88 12.78 23.33
N PHE A 20 -9.71 13.39 23.17
CA PHE A 20 -9.07 13.52 21.89
C PHE A 20 -8.77 12.10 21.41
N THR A 21 -9.70 11.51 20.66
CA THR A 21 -9.38 10.39 19.79
C THR A 21 -8.51 10.95 18.68
N PHE A 22 -7.21 11.08 18.95
CA PHE A 22 -6.24 11.14 17.86
C PHE A 22 -6.49 9.87 17.05
N ALA A 23 -6.73 10.04 15.75
CA ALA A 23 -6.73 8.92 14.82
C ALA A 23 -5.37 8.24 14.99
N ASN A 24 -5.35 7.11 15.70
CA ASN A 24 -4.15 6.32 15.85
C ASN A 24 -3.75 5.95 14.43
N SER A 25 -2.71 6.58 13.90
CA SER A 25 -1.98 6.06 12.76
C SER A 25 -1.72 4.60 13.08
N ALA A 26 -2.17 3.71 12.22
CA ALA A 26 -1.92 2.29 12.38
C ALA A 26 -0.40 2.07 12.41
N GLU A 27 0.17 1.93 13.60
CA GLU A 27 1.58 1.59 13.80
C GLU A 27 1.75 0.08 13.61
N ALA A 28 1.68 -0.36 12.36
CA ALA A 28 2.09 -1.72 12.02
C ALA A 28 3.62 -1.80 12.13
N ALA A 29 4.13 -2.70 12.98
CA ALA A 29 5.58 -2.89 13.13
C ALA A 29 6.23 -3.33 11.81
N ALA A 30 5.58 -4.28 11.12
CA ALA A 30 5.94 -4.78 9.80
C ALA A 30 4.75 -4.61 8.84
N LEU A 31 5.00 -4.24 7.58
CA LEU A 31 3.98 -4.30 6.52
C LEU A 31 4.07 -5.64 5.77
N LYS A 32 3.23 -6.61 6.19
CA LYS A 32 3.15 -7.98 5.69
C LYS A 32 1.70 -8.37 5.36
N GLY A 33 1.52 -9.20 4.33
CA GLY A 33 0.22 -9.67 3.87
C GLY A 33 -0.08 -9.19 2.45
N ASP A 34 -1.35 -9.15 2.11
CA ASP A 34 -1.86 -8.76 0.80
C ASP A 34 -3.14 -7.93 0.93
N PHE A 35 -3.47 -7.20 -0.13
CA PHE A 35 -4.69 -6.43 -0.23
C PHE A 35 -5.07 -6.19 -1.69
N GLN A 36 -6.34 -5.91 -1.92
CA GLN A 36 -6.88 -5.47 -3.20
C GLN A 36 -7.11 -3.96 -3.18
N LEU A 37 -6.84 -3.32 -4.31
CA LEU A 37 -7.03 -1.91 -4.57
C LEU A 37 -8.34 -1.67 -5.30
N VAL A 38 -9.09 -0.69 -4.82
CA VAL A 38 -10.27 -0.14 -5.50
C VAL A 38 -10.11 1.36 -5.66
N SER A 39 -10.41 1.89 -6.85
CA SER A 39 -10.40 3.34 -7.10
C SER A 39 -11.32 4.07 -6.12
N GLY A 40 -10.81 5.11 -5.46
CA GLY A 40 -11.57 5.91 -4.52
C GLY A 40 -12.39 7.05 -5.16
N LEU A 41 -12.93 7.89 -4.29
CA LEU A 41 -13.74 9.06 -4.62
C LEU A 41 -13.44 10.20 -3.63
N THR A 42 -13.29 11.42 -4.13
CA THR A 42 -13.41 12.64 -3.32
C THR A 42 -14.81 13.20 -3.49
N THR A 43 -15.52 13.47 -2.40
CA THR A 43 -16.87 14.07 -2.46
C THR A 43 -16.84 15.59 -2.60
N SER A 44 -15.68 16.21 -2.42
CA SER A 44 -15.47 17.65 -2.63
C SER A 44 -14.05 17.92 -3.14
N PRO A 45 -13.85 18.37 -4.38
CA PRO A 45 -14.82 18.41 -5.48
C PRO A 45 -15.13 16.97 -5.94
N PHE A 46 -16.40 16.62 -6.19
CA PHE A 46 -16.79 15.28 -6.62
C PHE A 46 -15.91 14.74 -7.76
N SER A 47 -14.97 13.84 -7.45
CA SER A 47 -14.00 13.30 -8.41
C SER A 47 -13.64 11.86 -8.06
N PHE A 48 -13.78 10.97 -9.05
CA PHE A 48 -13.27 9.62 -8.94
C PHE A 48 -11.75 9.61 -9.06
N SER A 49 -11.13 8.63 -8.42
CA SER A 49 -9.72 8.31 -8.67
C SER A 49 -9.58 7.68 -10.05
N LEU A 50 -8.92 8.39 -10.95
CA LEU A 50 -8.74 8.02 -12.36
C LEU A 50 -7.26 7.99 -12.72
N VAL A 51 -6.94 7.20 -13.74
CA VAL A 51 -5.59 7.09 -14.31
C VAL A 51 -5.56 7.52 -15.77
N GLU A 52 -4.48 8.20 -16.13
CA GLU A 52 -4.08 8.49 -17.50
C GLU A 52 -2.81 7.69 -17.84
N LEU A 53 -2.84 6.93 -18.94
CA LEU A 53 -1.69 6.20 -19.47
C LEU A 53 -1.09 6.98 -20.63
N SER A 54 0.18 7.37 -20.49
CA SER A 54 1.05 7.73 -21.60
C SER A 54 1.98 6.56 -21.93
N LYS A 55 2.74 6.66 -23.03
CA LYS A 55 3.72 5.64 -23.38
C LYS A 55 4.74 5.37 -22.26
N THR A 56 5.06 6.40 -21.48
CA THR A 56 6.15 6.39 -20.50
C THR A 56 5.70 6.55 -19.06
N SER A 57 4.42 6.80 -18.81
CA SER A 57 3.94 7.09 -17.45
C SER A 57 2.48 6.75 -17.20
N LEU A 58 2.13 6.62 -15.92
CA LEU A 58 0.77 6.78 -15.41
C LEU A 58 0.69 8.09 -14.63
N THR A 59 -0.40 8.83 -14.83
CA THR A 59 -0.74 9.99 -14.01
C THR A 59 -2.07 9.75 -13.32
N PHE A 60 -2.14 10.03 -12.02
CA PHE A 60 -3.31 9.79 -11.20
C PHE A 60 -4.01 11.09 -10.81
N THR A 61 -5.34 11.06 -10.82
CA THR A 61 -6.19 12.20 -10.43
C THR A 61 -7.29 11.72 -9.49
N PRO A 62 -7.80 12.55 -8.57
CA PRO A 62 -7.40 13.94 -8.32
C PRO A 62 -6.06 14.06 -7.57
N GLN A 63 -5.44 15.23 -7.65
CA GLN A 63 -4.25 15.60 -6.87
C GLN A 63 -4.60 16.76 -5.93
N PRO A 64 -3.95 16.91 -4.77
CA PRO A 64 -2.77 16.18 -4.28
C PRO A 64 -3.06 14.82 -3.60
N ILE A 65 -4.32 14.43 -3.47
CA ILE A 65 -4.71 13.15 -2.88
C ILE A 65 -5.56 12.39 -3.89
N THR A 66 -5.03 11.28 -4.42
CA THR A 66 -5.78 10.28 -5.18
C THR A 66 -6.16 9.15 -4.22
N PRO A 67 -7.37 9.18 -3.62
CA PRO A 67 -7.74 8.16 -2.65
C PRO A 67 -7.93 6.79 -3.30
N ILE A 68 -7.55 5.74 -2.57
CA ILE A 68 -7.84 4.35 -2.91
C ILE A 68 -8.41 3.64 -1.69
N GLY A 69 -9.34 2.73 -1.92
CA GLY A 69 -9.83 1.80 -0.90
C GLY A 69 -8.97 0.55 -0.88
N LEU A 70 -8.71 0.03 0.32
CA LEU A 70 -8.10 -1.28 0.51
C LEU A 70 -9.19 -2.29 0.87
N ALA A 71 -9.29 -3.36 0.09
CA ALA A 71 -10.21 -4.46 0.30
C ALA A 71 -9.46 -5.77 0.49
N HIS A 72 -10.11 -6.77 1.09
CA HIS A 72 -9.53 -8.10 1.29
C HIS A 72 -8.14 -8.08 1.92
N THR A 73 -7.93 -7.20 2.91
CA THR A 73 -6.63 -7.03 3.57
C THR A 73 -6.31 -8.23 4.46
N THR A 74 -5.04 -8.66 4.44
CA THR A 74 -4.52 -9.72 5.31
C THR A 74 -3.29 -9.24 6.08
N GLY A 75 -2.86 -10.02 7.08
CA GLY A 75 -1.66 -9.72 7.84
C GLY A 75 -1.74 -8.38 8.56
N SER A 76 -0.70 -7.57 8.47
CA SER A 76 -0.67 -6.24 9.07
C SER A 76 -1.44 -5.21 8.25
N PHE A 77 -1.81 -5.50 6.99
CA PHE A 77 -2.56 -4.53 6.18
C PHE A 77 -4.00 -4.34 6.67
N THR A 78 -4.49 -5.20 7.58
CA THR A 78 -5.82 -5.05 8.20
C THR A 78 -5.95 -3.79 9.07
N SER A 79 -4.83 -3.15 9.42
CA SER A 79 -4.84 -1.89 10.16
C SER A 79 -5.08 -0.66 9.26
N PHE A 80 -5.13 -0.85 7.94
CA PHE A 80 -5.42 0.21 6.97
C PHE A 80 -6.71 -0.11 6.23
N ASN A 81 -7.43 0.93 5.81
CA ASN A 81 -8.60 0.76 4.94
C ASN A 81 -8.51 1.61 3.66
N SER A 82 -7.53 2.51 3.59
CA SER A 82 -7.37 3.46 2.50
C SER A 82 -5.89 3.76 2.26
N GLY A 83 -5.62 4.38 1.12
CA GLY A 83 -4.33 4.97 0.83
C GLY A 83 -4.45 6.14 -0.13
N ASN A 84 -3.34 6.82 -0.36
CA ASN A 84 -3.18 7.83 -1.38
C ASN A 84 -2.18 7.36 -2.43
N ILE A 85 -2.54 7.44 -3.71
CA ILE A 85 -1.59 7.23 -4.81
C ILE A 85 -0.91 8.56 -5.16
N GLY A 86 0.43 8.53 -5.20
CA GLY A 86 1.26 9.63 -5.67
C GLY A 86 1.01 9.97 -7.15
N ASN A 87 1.41 11.19 -7.54
CA ASN A 87 1.01 11.80 -8.81
C ASN A 87 1.40 11.00 -10.07
N ILE A 88 2.66 10.54 -10.16
CA ILE A 88 3.19 9.96 -11.40
C ILE A 88 4.00 8.68 -11.16
N ILE A 89 3.67 7.62 -11.93
CA ILE A 89 4.57 6.48 -12.18
C ILE A 89 5.27 6.73 -13.50
N GLN A 90 6.59 6.66 -13.56
CA GLN A 90 7.28 6.50 -14.85
C GLN A 90 7.75 5.07 -15.02
N PHE A 91 7.62 4.56 -16.25
CA PHE A 91 8.08 3.23 -16.64
C PHE A 91 9.58 3.20 -16.96
N SER A 92 10.26 4.35 -16.91
CA SER A 92 11.73 4.43 -16.93
C SER A 92 12.27 4.16 -15.53
N ALA A 93 13.39 3.43 -15.46
CA ALA A 93 13.87 2.74 -14.26
C ALA A 93 14.28 3.61 -13.05
N LEU A 94 14.05 4.93 -13.06
CA LEU A 94 14.69 5.85 -12.09
C LEU A 94 13.82 7.00 -11.58
N SER A 95 12.51 7.05 -11.86
CA SER A 95 11.72 8.24 -11.54
C SER A 95 10.22 7.94 -11.37
N ALA A 96 9.85 7.33 -10.24
CA ALA A 96 8.47 7.41 -9.73
C ALA A 96 8.43 8.49 -8.64
N ASP A 97 7.34 9.25 -8.55
CA ASP A 97 7.09 10.08 -7.38
C ASP A 97 6.91 9.15 -6.18
N ASN A 98 7.91 9.14 -5.30
CA ASN A 98 7.96 8.25 -4.14
C ASN A 98 7.69 9.02 -2.85
N PRO A 99 6.92 8.44 -1.91
CA PRO A 99 6.29 7.11 -1.97
C PRO A 99 5.14 7.02 -2.98
N PHE A 100 4.95 5.84 -3.60
CA PHE A 100 3.88 5.62 -4.59
C PHE A 100 2.52 5.46 -3.92
N ILE A 101 2.44 4.71 -2.81
CA ILE A 101 1.25 4.64 -1.97
C ILE A 101 1.62 5.09 -0.56
N ASP A 102 0.77 5.92 0.03
CA ASP A 102 0.80 6.25 1.46
C ASP A 102 -0.46 5.70 2.12
N PHE A 103 -0.30 4.81 3.11
CA PHE A 103 -1.39 4.04 3.72
C PHE A 103 -1.93 4.74 4.95
N GLY A 104 -3.26 4.80 5.05
CA GLY A 104 -3.92 5.41 6.19
C GLY A 104 -5.33 4.91 6.40
N GLN A 105 -6.14 5.75 7.02
CA GLN A 105 -7.51 5.45 7.35
C GLN A 105 -8.44 6.59 6.94
N LEU A 106 -9.59 6.22 6.39
CA LEU A 106 -10.74 7.09 6.17
C LEU A 106 -11.96 6.50 6.88
N THR A 107 -12.96 7.33 7.12
CA THR A 107 -14.25 6.88 7.69
C THR A 107 -14.90 5.83 6.79
N ILE A 108 -14.83 6.03 5.47
CA ILE A 108 -15.29 5.10 4.45
C ILE A 108 -14.09 4.75 3.56
N PRO A 109 -13.76 3.45 3.36
CA PRO A 109 -12.62 3.03 2.55
C PRO A 109 -12.57 3.72 1.18
N GLY A 110 -11.48 4.45 0.92
CA GLY A 110 -11.25 5.15 -0.34
C GLY A 110 -12.18 6.34 -0.63
N VAL A 111 -13.03 6.77 0.30
CA VAL A 111 -13.95 7.91 0.09
C VAL A 111 -13.59 9.05 1.04
N ILE A 112 -13.18 10.18 0.46
CA ILE A 112 -12.91 11.41 1.21
C ILE A 112 -14.20 12.24 1.27
N GLN A 113 -14.76 12.36 2.47
CA GLN A 113 -15.91 13.18 2.81
C GLN A 113 -15.50 14.63 3.14
N PRO A 114 -16.43 15.62 3.06
CA PRO A 114 -16.11 16.97 3.46
C PRO A 114 -15.81 17.00 4.96
N GLY A 115 -14.62 17.49 5.33
CA GLY A 115 -14.17 17.54 6.72
C GLY A 115 -13.44 16.28 7.22
N ASP A 116 -13.23 15.27 6.37
CA ASP A 116 -12.38 14.14 6.72
C ASP A 116 -10.94 14.59 7.03
N ASN A 117 -10.34 13.98 8.06
CA ASN A 117 -8.93 14.15 8.33
C ASN A 117 -8.10 13.23 7.42
N THR A 118 -7.49 13.80 6.40
CA THR A 118 -6.65 13.07 5.44
C THR A 118 -5.17 13.05 5.81
N ALA A 119 -4.79 13.48 7.03
CA ALA A 119 -3.37 13.59 7.42
C ALA A 119 -2.64 12.24 7.33
N SER A 120 -3.31 11.13 7.69
CA SER A 120 -2.74 9.78 7.62
C SER A 120 -2.53 9.27 6.18
N LEU A 121 -3.05 9.96 5.17
CA LEU A 121 -2.87 9.60 3.76
C LEU A 121 -1.71 10.34 3.09
N VAL A 122 -1.01 11.21 3.84
CA VAL A 122 0.08 12.04 3.32
C VAL A 122 1.23 12.20 4.32
N ASP A 123 1.25 11.41 5.39
CA ASP A 123 2.25 11.48 6.47
C ASP A 123 3.58 10.81 6.11
N LYS A 124 3.60 9.99 5.06
CA LYS A 124 4.72 9.20 4.55
C LYS A 124 5.28 8.22 5.58
N ILE A 125 4.45 7.79 6.53
CA ILE A 125 4.85 6.89 7.62
C ILE A 125 4.75 5.44 7.17
N ASN A 126 3.59 5.03 6.64
CA ASN A 126 3.37 3.68 6.14
C ASN A 126 3.24 3.73 4.62
N THR A 127 4.28 3.33 3.90
CA THR A 127 4.34 3.60 2.46
C THR A 127 4.67 2.37 1.63
N PHE A 128 4.29 2.41 0.36
CA PHE A 128 4.86 1.57 -0.67
C PHE A 128 5.65 2.45 -1.64
N THR A 129 6.96 2.25 -1.66
CA THR A 129 7.90 2.92 -2.58
C THR A 129 8.05 2.07 -3.83
N LEU A 130 7.71 2.64 -4.98
CA LEU A 130 7.80 1.95 -6.26
C LEU A 130 9.25 1.99 -6.77
N GLN A 131 9.77 0.82 -7.12
CA GLN A 131 11.12 0.66 -7.70
C GLN A 131 11.06 0.49 -9.21
N SER A 132 10.09 -0.29 -9.70
CA SER A 132 9.90 -0.49 -11.13
C SER A 132 8.45 -0.77 -11.46
N ALA A 133 8.03 -0.35 -12.64
CA ALA A 133 6.75 -0.68 -13.22
C ALA A 133 6.89 -0.95 -14.71
N SER A 134 6.07 -1.87 -15.22
CA SER A 134 5.98 -2.17 -16.64
C SER A 134 4.53 -2.51 -16.97
N TYR A 135 4.06 -2.08 -18.13
CA TYR A 135 2.70 -2.39 -18.57
C TYR A 135 2.68 -3.32 -19.78
N SER A 136 1.59 -4.07 -19.90
CA SER A 136 1.24 -4.85 -21.08
C SER A 136 -0.18 -4.51 -21.51
N ILE A 137 -0.46 -4.68 -22.80
CA ILE A 137 -1.73 -4.32 -23.42
C ILE A 137 -2.26 -5.56 -24.14
N ALA A 138 -3.47 -5.98 -23.80
CA ALA A 138 -4.09 -7.18 -24.36
C ALA A 138 -5.54 -6.92 -24.79
N PRO A 139 -6.05 -7.64 -25.80
CA PRO A 139 -7.46 -7.57 -26.15
C PRO A 139 -8.32 -8.19 -25.03
N SER A 140 -9.46 -7.56 -24.73
CA SER A 140 -10.45 -8.04 -23.75
C SER A 140 -11.85 -7.81 -24.31
N GLY A 141 -12.38 -8.80 -25.03
CA GLY A 141 -13.64 -8.66 -25.77
C GLY A 141 -13.55 -7.53 -26.82
N SER A 142 -14.49 -6.58 -26.77
CA SER A 142 -14.48 -5.36 -27.60
C SER A 142 -13.69 -4.20 -27.01
N ASN A 143 -12.94 -4.46 -25.94
CA ASN A 143 -12.16 -3.50 -25.19
C ASN A 143 -10.68 -3.93 -25.18
N VAL A 144 -9.84 -3.13 -24.52
CA VAL A 144 -8.42 -3.40 -24.29
C VAL A 144 -8.16 -3.37 -22.79
N SER A 145 -7.55 -4.44 -22.26
CA SER A 145 -7.00 -4.43 -20.90
C SER A 145 -5.58 -3.91 -20.91
N ILE A 146 -5.25 -3.13 -19.89
CA ILE A 146 -3.89 -2.69 -19.58
C ILE A 146 -3.55 -3.20 -18.19
N ASP A 147 -2.50 -4.00 -18.11
CA ASP A 147 -2.00 -4.59 -16.88
C ASP A 147 -0.62 -4.01 -16.57
N VAL A 148 -0.49 -3.35 -15.43
CA VAL A 148 0.75 -2.73 -14.95
C VAL A 148 1.29 -3.55 -13.80
N ALA A 149 2.42 -4.22 -14.00
CA ALA A 149 3.15 -4.87 -12.93
C ALA A 149 3.88 -3.80 -12.08
N LEU A 150 3.78 -3.92 -10.76
CA LEU A 150 4.41 -3.04 -9.79
C LEU A 150 5.39 -3.84 -8.92
N ASN A 151 6.60 -3.32 -8.74
CA ASN A 151 7.58 -3.89 -7.82
C ASN A 151 8.22 -2.78 -7.00
N GLY A 152 8.39 -3.01 -5.71
CA GLY A 152 8.86 -2.00 -4.79
C GLY A 152 9.08 -2.53 -3.38
N PHE A 153 8.98 -1.63 -2.41
CA PHE A 153 9.14 -1.96 -1.00
C PHE A 153 8.08 -1.27 -0.15
N PHE A 154 7.55 -2.00 0.82
CA PHE A 154 6.76 -1.45 1.90
C PHE A 154 7.68 -0.97 3.02
N THR A 155 7.46 0.24 3.52
CA THR A 155 8.14 0.80 4.69
C THR A 155 7.10 1.09 5.77
N SER A 156 7.30 0.51 6.95
CA SER A 156 6.41 0.69 8.10
C SER A 156 6.74 1.94 8.92
N ALA A 157 5.85 2.31 9.84
CA ALA A 157 6.08 3.36 10.82
C ALA A 157 7.36 3.18 11.66
N LEU A 158 7.80 1.94 11.88
CA LEU A 158 9.03 1.62 12.60
C LEU A 158 10.27 1.59 11.69
N GLY A 159 10.11 1.89 10.40
CA GLY A 159 11.18 1.87 9.40
C GLY A 159 11.52 0.45 8.89
N GLU A 160 10.70 -0.56 9.18
CA GLU A 160 10.91 -1.90 8.65
C GLU A 160 10.57 -1.95 7.16
N ILE A 161 11.47 -2.55 6.36
CA ILE A 161 11.36 -2.60 4.91
C ILE A 161 11.07 -4.04 4.45
N PHE A 162 9.99 -4.22 3.70
CA PHE A 162 9.61 -5.50 3.08
C PHE A 162 9.48 -5.34 1.58
N LYS A 163 9.99 -6.30 0.82
CA LYS A 163 9.76 -6.33 -0.63
C LYS A 163 8.28 -6.50 -0.91
N GLY A 164 7.78 -5.79 -1.91
CA GLY A 164 6.40 -5.85 -2.33
C GLY A 164 6.28 -5.93 -3.84
N SER A 165 5.25 -6.65 -4.29
CA SER A 165 4.91 -6.79 -5.70
C SER A 165 3.39 -6.76 -5.87
N GLY A 166 2.94 -6.50 -7.08
CA GLY A 166 1.52 -6.47 -7.38
C GLY A 166 1.23 -6.00 -8.79
N ASN A 167 -0.02 -5.63 -9.02
CA ASN A 167 -0.45 -5.05 -10.28
C ASN A 167 -1.54 -4.00 -10.12
N LEU A 168 -1.63 -3.12 -11.12
CA LEU A 168 -2.81 -2.33 -11.43
C LEU A 168 -3.37 -2.79 -12.76
N THR A 169 -4.68 -2.73 -12.89
CA THR A 169 -5.42 -3.09 -14.09
C THR A 169 -6.44 -2.02 -14.39
N PHE A 170 -6.56 -1.67 -15.67
CA PHE A 170 -7.56 -0.73 -16.17
C PHE A 170 -7.89 -1.06 -17.62
N GLN A 171 -9.00 -0.51 -18.11
CA GLN A 171 -9.57 -0.87 -19.40
C GLN A 171 -9.82 0.37 -20.25
N ALA A 172 -9.49 0.27 -21.54
CA ALA A 172 -9.96 1.20 -22.56
C ALA A 172 -11.11 0.57 -23.34
N ASN A 173 -12.25 1.26 -23.37
CA ASN A 173 -13.48 0.74 -23.96
C ASN A 173 -13.55 1.02 -25.47
N SER A 174 -14.20 0.13 -26.22
CA SER A 174 -14.52 0.30 -27.64
C SER A 174 -13.32 0.64 -28.51
N THR A 175 -12.19 -0.02 -28.27
CA THR A 175 -10.93 0.23 -28.97
C THR A 175 -10.18 -1.07 -29.21
N THR A 176 -9.11 -1.01 -30.01
CA THR A 176 -8.24 -2.15 -30.31
C THR A 176 -6.83 -1.91 -29.79
N VAL A 177 -6.07 -2.99 -29.57
CA VAL A 177 -4.66 -2.90 -29.18
C VAL A 177 -3.86 -2.08 -30.20
N GLY A 178 -4.16 -2.22 -31.49
CA GLY A 178 -3.51 -1.44 -32.56
C GLY A 178 -3.76 0.06 -32.43
N SER A 179 -5.03 0.45 -32.18
CA SER A 179 -5.41 1.85 -31.97
C SER A 179 -4.75 2.43 -30.72
N VAL A 180 -4.76 1.69 -29.61
CA VAL A 180 -4.08 2.11 -28.37
C VAL A 180 -2.59 2.31 -28.61
N ASN A 181 -1.91 1.33 -29.22
CA ASN A 181 -0.49 1.46 -29.52
C ASN A 181 -0.19 2.63 -30.46
N SER A 182 -1.08 2.92 -31.42
CA SER A 182 -0.94 4.09 -32.29
C SER A 182 -1.00 5.39 -31.48
N ILE A 183 -1.96 5.53 -30.56
CA ILE A 183 -2.11 6.72 -29.70
C ILE A 183 -0.86 6.90 -28.84
N LEU A 184 -0.39 5.85 -28.18
CA LEU A 184 0.79 5.93 -27.31
C LEU A 184 2.06 6.23 -28.11
N ASN A 185 2.23 5.63 -29.29
CA ASN A 185 3.40 5.86 -30.14
C ASN A 185 3.44 7.24 -30.79
N SER A 186 2.28 7.88 -31.00
CA SER A 186 2.21 9.28 -31.45
C SER A 186 2.42 10.30 -30.33
N GLY A 187 2.71 9.87 -29.09
CA GLY A 187 2.86 10.74 -27.93
C GLY A 187 1.54 11.15 -27.27
N GLY A 188 0.42 10.52 -27.64
CA GLY A 188 -0.87 10.70 -27.00
C GLY A 188 -1.00 9.89 -25.70
N SER A 189 -2.19 9.98 -25.09
CA SER A 189 -2.51 9.27 -23.85
C SER A 189 -3.95 8.76 -23.82
N LEU A 190 -4.18 7.70 -23.06
CA LEU A 190 -5.51 7.20 -22.70
C LEU A 190 -5.90 7.82 -21.36
N LYS A 191 -7.06 8.48 -21.28
CA LYS A 191 -7.47 9.26 -20.10
C LYS A 191 -8.73 8.70 -19.45
N ASN A 192 -9.00 9.15 -18.22
CA ASN A 192 -10.23 8.91 -17.49
C ASN A 192 -10.57 7.42 -17.29
N MET A 193 -9.55 6.59 -17.09
CA MET A 193 -9.75 5.17 -16.82
C MET A 193 -9.86 4.95 -15.32
N SER A 194 -10.84 4.15 -14.90
CA SER A 194 -10.86 3.60 -13.54
C SER A 194 -9.87 2.45 -13.45
N PHE A 195 -9.30 2.24 -12.26
CA PHE A 195 -8.31 1.20 -12.02
C PHE A 195 -8.68 0.36 -10.80
N SER A 196 -8.18 -0.87 -10.81
CA SER A 196 -8.21 -1.80 -9.67
C SER A 196 -6.92 -2.61 -9.65
N GLY A 197 -6.66 -3.36 -8.59
CA GLY A 197 -5.44 -4.17 -8.54
C GLY A 197 -5.24 -4.88 -7.22
N GLY A 198 -4.02 -5.31 -6.97
CA GLY A 198 -3.63 -5.88 -5.70
C GLY A 198 -2.14 -5.82 -5.51
N LEU A 199 -1.71 -5.68 -4.25
CA LEU A 199 -0.31 -5.75 -3.87
C LEU A 199 -0.16 -6.69 -2.69
N PHE A 200 1.03 -7.27 -2.56
CA PHE A 200 1.39 -8.16 -1.48
C PHE A 200 2.85 -7.97 -1.10
N ALA A 201 3.14 -8.12 0.19
CA ALA A 201 4.49 -8.18 0.70
C ALA A 201 5.05 -9.59 0.47
N THR A 202 6.16 -9.70 -0.27
CA THR A 202 6.88 -10.97 -0.36
C THR A 202 7.58 -11.22 0.96
N VAL A 203 7.20 -12.30 1.64
CA VAL A 203 8.00 -12.81 2.76
C VAL A 203 9.27 -13.40 2.14
N PRO A 204 10.48 -12.94 2.51
CA PRO A 204 11.69 -13.64 2.12
C PRO A 204 11.53 -15.08 2.55
N GLU A 205 11.64 -16.03 1.62
CA GLU A 205 11.60 -17.45 2.01
C GLU A 205 12.57 -17.63 3.17
N PRO A 206 12.13 -18.17 4.32
CA PRO A 206 13.04 -18.37 5.41
C PRO A 206 14.15 -19.29 4.87
N ALA A 207 15.41 -18.89 5.07
CA ALA A 207 16.60 -19.62 4.63
C ALA A 207 16.78 -20.99 5.32
N THR A 208 15.69 -21.60 5.80
CA THR A 208 15.58 -22.82 6.57
C THR A 208 15.93 -24.08 5.79
N VAL A 209 16.09 -24.03 4.47
CA VAL A 209 16.46 -25.22 3.67
C VAL A 209 17.98 -25.50 3.69
N LEU A 210 18.83 -24.50 3.93
CA LEU A 210 20.29 -24.72 3.98
C LEU A 210 20.82 -24.97 5.40
N GLY A 211 20.10 -24.57 6.46
CA GLY A 211 20.49 -24.80 7.85
C GLY A 211 20.12 -26.18 8.42
N LEU A 212 19.06 -26.82 7.90
CA LEU A 212 18.63 -28.14 8.38
C LEU A 212 19.48 -29.30 7.79
N GLY A 213 20.22 -29.06 6.71
CA GLY A 213 21.13 -30.06 6.12
C GLY A 213 22.41 -30.30 6.95
N ILE A 214 22.82 -29.34 7.78
CA ILE A 214 24.07 -29.44 8.55
C ILE A 214 23.86 -30.21 9.86
N VAL A 215 22.66 -30.17 10.45
CA VAL A 215 22.35 -30.90 11.70
C VAL A 215 22.22 -32.41 11.45
N GLY A 216 21.77 -32.83 10.26
CA GLY A 216 21.76 -34.23 9.84
C GLY A 216 23.17 -34.83 9.68
N ALA A 217 24.15 -34.04 9.24
CA ALA A 217 25.54 -34.49 9.08
C ALA A 217 26.26 -34.71 10.44
N ALA A 218 25.91 -33.95 11.48
CA ALA A 218 26.48 -34.11 12.82
C ALA A 218 25.99 -35.39 13.53
N MET A 219 24.74 -35.82 13.30
CA MET A 219 24.21 -37.04 13.92
C MET A 219 24.69 -38.33 13.27
N VAL A 220 24.99 -38.34 11.95
CA VAL A 220 25.53 -39.53 11.26
C VAL A 220 27.01 -39.78 11.58
N MET A 221 27.79 -38.75 11.94
CA MET A 221 29.18 -38.95 12.37
C MET A 221 29.33 -39.37 13.84
N SER A 222 28.32 -39.16 14.69
CA SER A 222 28.33 -39.60 16.09
C SER A 222 28.14 -41.12 16.25
N SER A 223 27.38 -41.77 15.36
CA SER A 223 27.11 -43.21 15.45
C SER A 223 28.27 -44.11 14.99
N ARG A 224 29.28 -43.58 14.29
CA ARG A 224 30.45 -44.37 13.84
C ARG A 224 31.55 -44.55 14.89
N ARG A 225 31.50 -43.87 16.04
CA ARG A 225 32.53 -44.02 17.10
C ARG A 225 32.22 -45.08 18.17
N LYS A 226 31.06 -45.75 18.14
CA LYS A 226 30.72 -46.78 19.15
C LYS A 226 30.97 -48.24 18.74
N ILE A 227 31.46 -48.51 17.52
CA ILE A 227 31.74 -49.88 17.05
C ILE A 227 33.23 -50.01 16.69
N LYS A 228 34.12 -49.76 17.65
CA LYS A 228 35.53 -50.19 17.55
C LYS A 228 36.16 -50.21 18.95
N GLY A 229 35.80 -51.23 19.74
CA GLY A 229 36.32 -51.36 21.09
C GLY A 229 35.81 -52.56 21.87
N MET A 230 35.45 -53.67 21.22
CA MET A 230 35.25 -54.97 21.88
C MET A 230 35.66 -56.07 20.91
N THR A 231 36.95 -56.46 20.97
CA THR A 231 37.43 -57.81 20.62
C THR A 231 38.86 -57.98 21.17
N ASN A 232 38.93 -58.74 22.26
CA ASN A 232 39.96 -59.71 22.68
C ASN A 232 41.45 -59.43 22.45
N LEU A 233 42.20 -59.24 23.54
CA LEU A 233 43.07 -60.26 24.18
C LEU A 233 43.47 -59.76 25.58
#